data_AF-A0A935YFV5-F1
#
_entry.id   AF-A0A935YFV5-F1
#
_cell.length_a   1.000
_cell.length_b   1.000
_cell.length_c   1.000
_cell.angle_alpha   90.00
_cell.angle_beta   90.00
_cell.angle_gamma   90.00
#
_symmetry.space_group_name_H-M   'P 1'
#
loop_
_entity.id
_entity.type
_entity.pdbx_description
1 polymer ?
#
loop_
_entity_poly.entity_id
_entity_poly.type
_entity_poly.pdbx_seq_one_letter_code
_entity_poly.pdbx_strand_id
1 'polypeptide(L)'
;MRWIAAVILTVLWLILIAIGFVALPAAAGDRVALAPAIWADYQIYLKNLGANEAYYAVTPDGLGGAPSGCSLIKCLPGPSGGTGVSEAEAIKRCEDVSPPSRNCIIFAKGAEIVVDYEMRAY
;
A
#
# COMPACT_ATOMS: atom_id res chain seq x y z
N MET A 1 54.23 15.64 -32.75
CA MET A 1 52.90 15.00 -32.90
C MET A 1 52.81 13.68 -32.11
N ARG A 2 53.13 13.66 -30.80
CA ARG A 2 53.09 12.42 -29.98
C ARG A 2 52.18 12.52 -28.74
N TRP A 3 51.68 13.72 -28.46
CA TRP A 3 50.82 14.03 -27.30
C TRP A 3 49.32 13.75 -27.52
N ILE A 4 48.84 13.74 -28.77
CA ILE A 4 47.40 13.59 -29.08
C ILE A 4 46.94 12.14 -28.89
N ALA A 5 47.79 11.15 -29.15
CA ALA A 5 47.45 9.73 -29.01
C ALA A 5 47.22 9.30 -27.54
N ALA A 6 47.91 9.94 -26.59
CA ALA A 6 47.78 9.64 -25.16
C ALA A 6 46.46 10.20 -24.57
N VAL A 7 45.97 11.32 -25.10
CA VAL A 7 44.70 11.93 -24.68
C VAL A 7 43.50 11.11 -25.19
N ILE A 8 43.60 10.55 -26.40
CA ILE A 8 42.50 9.74 -26.96
C ILE A 8 42.34 8.40 -26.22
N LEU A 9 43.46 7.77 -25.82
CA LEU A 9 43.43 6.51 -25.08
C LEU A 9 42.88 6.67 -23.64
N THR A 10 43.12 7.81 -23.00
CA THR A 10 42.60 8.08 -21.65
C THR A 10 41.11 8.42 -21.66
N VAL A 11 40.63 9.14 -22.69
CA VAL A 11 39.19 9.41 -22.86
C VAL A 11 38.41 8.14 -23.19
N LEU A 12 38.98 7.21 -23.98
CA LEU A 12 38.32 5.94 -24.31
C LEU A 12 38.12 5.02 -23.09
N TRP A 13 39.00 5.10 -22.08
CA TRP A 13 38.87 4.31 -20.85
C TRP A 13 37.80 4.86 -19.89
N LEU A 14 37.49 6.16 -19.96
CA LEU A 14 36.50 6.80 -19.09
C LEU A 14 35.04 6.60 -19.55
N ILE A 15 34.80 6.30 -20.84
CA ILE A 15 33.45 6.16 -21.39
C ILE A 15 32.81 4.80 -21.02
N LEU A 16 33.61 3.78 -20.66
CA LEU A 16 33.09 2.45 -20.28
C LEU A 16 32.50 2.38 -18.86
N ILE A 17 32.70 3.39 -18.01
CA ILE A 17 32.17 3.42 -16.63
C ILE A 17 30.75 4.03 -16.58
N ALA A 18 30.26 4.62 -17.67
CA ALA A 18 28.94 5.28 -17.70
C ALA A 18 27.74 4.33 -17.94
N ILE A 19 27.97 3.06 -18.28
CA ILE A 19 26.89 2.05 -18.41
C ILE A 19 26.73 1.29 -17.09
N GLY A 20 26.68 2.06 -16.01
CA GLY A 20 26.33 1.61 -14.67
C GLY A 20 25.08 2.34 -14.22
N PHE A 21 24.09 2.51 -15.09
CA PHE A 21 22.71 2.68 -14.63
C PHE A 21 22.31 1.35 -14.01
N VAL A 22 22.77 1.16 -12.78
CA VAL A 22 22.22 0.21 -11.83
C VAL A 22 20.73 0.49 -11.88
N ALA A 23 19.99 -0.42 -12.52
CA ALA A 23 18.58 -0.57 -12.26
C ALA A 23 18.52 -0.85 -10.75
N LEU A 24 18.35 0.21 -9.95
CA LEU A 24 17.94 0.02 -8.58
C LEU A 24 16.69 -0.86 -8.70
N PRO A 25 16.63 -2.02 -8.03
CA PRO A 25 15.35 -2.68 -7.89
C PRO A 25 14.45 -1.60 -7.32
N ALA A 26 13.41 -1.24 -8.09
CA ALA A 26 12.33 -0.43 -7.56
C ALA A 26 12.00 -1.10 -6.24
N ALA A 27 12.23 -0.37 -5.14
CA ALA A 27 12.04 -0.90 -3.81
C ALA A 27 10.70 -1.61 -3.84
N ALA A 28 10.73 -2.93 -3.66
CA ALA A 28 9.52 -3.71 -3.48
C ALA A 28 8.95 -3.19 -2.16
N GLY A 29 8.23 -2.06 -2.22
CA GLY A 29 7.34 -1.66 -1.14
C GLY A 29 6.46 -2.87 -0.94
N ASP A 30 6.48 -3.42 0.27
CA ASP A 30 5.90 -4.73 0.59
C ASP A 30 4.51 -4.85 -0.03
N ARG A 31 4.44 -5.61 -1.12
CA ARG A 31 3.20 -5.81 -1.87
C ARG A 31 2.28 -6.67 -1.02
N VAL A 32 1.08 -6.18 -0.74
CA VAL A 32 0.13 -6.92 0.11
C VAL A 32 -0.48 -8.07 -0.69
N ALA A 33 -0.29 -9.30 -0.21
CA ALA A 33 -0.91 -10.48 -0.78
C ALA A 33 -2.35 -10.62 -0.26
N LEU A 34 -3.28 -9.94 -0.93
CA LEU A 34 -4.66 -9.77 -0.49
C LEU A 34 -5.51 -11.03 -0.73
N ALA A 35 -6.15 -11.52 0.33
CA ALA A 35 -7.09 -12.62 0.22
C ALA A 35 -8.40 -12.19 -0.50
N PRO A 36 -9.06 -13.10 -1.25
CA PRO A 36 -10.34 -12.83 -1.89
C PRO A 36 -11.42 -12.33 -0.93
N ALA A 37 -11.42 -12.81 0.32
CA ALA A 37 -12.36 -12.37 1.35
C ALA A 37 -12.17 -10.89 1.72
N ILE A 38 -10.91 -10.44 1.86
CA ILE A 38 -10.61 -9.04 2.18
C ILE A 38 -10.89 -8.13 0.98
N TRP A 39 -10.65 -8.61 -0.24
CA TRP A 39 -11.09 -7.90 -1.44
C TRP A 39 -12.62 -7.74 -1.49
N ALA A 40 -13.38 -8.80 -1.17
CA ALA A 40 -14.83 -8.73 -1.12
C ALA A 40 -15.32 -7.73 -0.06
N ASP A 41 -14.66 -7.66 1.09
CA ASP A 41 -14.96 -6.67 2.13
C ASP A 41 -14.63 -5.23 1.68
N TYR A 42 -13.50 -5.03 1.00
CA TYR A 42 -13.18 -3.75 0.36
C TYR A 42 -14.26 -3.31 -0.66
N GLN A 43 -14.78 -4.24 -1.47
CA GLN A 43 -15.90 -3.94 -2.38
C GLN A 43 -17.19 -3.55 -1.65
N ILE A 44 -17.42 -4.07 -0.44
CA ILE A 44 -18.53 -3.63 0.42
C ILE A 44 -18.28 -2.21 0.92
N TYR A 45 -17.07 -1.91 1.38
CA TYR A 45 -16.66 -0.56 1.76
C TYR A 45 -16.91 0.44 0.62
N LEU A 46 -16.48 0.13 -0.60
CA LEU A 46 -16.68 1.00 -1.78
C LEU A 46 -18.15 1.31 -2.06
N LYS A 47 -19.03 0.30 -1.95
CA LYS A 47 -20.48 0.48 -2.15
C LYS A 47 -21.13 1.39 -1.11
N ASN A 48 -20.46 1.59 0.02
CA ASN A 48 -20.97 2.35 1.17
C ASN A 48 -20.21 3.65 1.42
N LEU A 49 -19.37 4.05 0.47
CA LEU A 49 -18.77 5.37 0.47
C LEU A 49 -19.87 6.43 0.47
N GLY A 50 -19.84 7.30 1.48
CA GLY A 50 -20.68 8.49 1.54
C GLY A 50 -19.97 9.69 0.92
N ALA A 51 -20.48 10.89 1.22
CA ALA A 51 -19.81 12.15 0.86
C ALA A 51 -18.64 12.50 1.79
N ASN A 52 -18.51 11.80 2.91
CA ASN A 52 -17.46 12.04 3.90
C ASN A 52 -16.18 11.29 3.52
N GLU A 53 -15.07 11.77 4.07
CA GLU A 53 -13.80 11.05 4.03
C GLU A 53 -13.96 9.65 4.66
N ALA A 54 -13.22 8.67 4.15
CA ALA A 54 -13.33 7.28 4.54
C ALA A 54 -12.00 6.57 4.29
N TYR A 55 -11.72 5.55 5.09
CA TYR A 55 -10.46 4.82 5.02
C TYR A 55 -10.71 3.33 5.14
N TYR A 56 -9.87 2.54 4.49
CA TYR A 56 -9.89 1.08 4.62
C TYR A 56 -8.48 0.60 4.97
N ALA A 57 -8.37 -0.07 6.12
CA ALA A 57 -7.11 -0.64 6.59
C ALA A 57 -7.10 -2.16 6.37
N VAL A 58 -5.91 -2.72 6.16
CA VAL A 58 -5.68 -4.16 6.01
C VAL A 58 -4.48 -4.60 6.84
N THR A 59 -4.45 -5.88 7.21
CA THR A 59 -3.25 -6.48 7.77
C THR A 59 -2.18 -6.66 6.68
N PRO A 60 -0.88 -6.61 7.01
CA PRO A 60 0.20 -6.75 6.03
C PRO A 60 0.21 -8.12 5.32
N ASP A 61 -0.33 -9.16 5.97
CA ASP A 61 -0.51 -10.49 5.38
C ASP A 61 -1.75 -10.59 4.46
N GLY A 62 -2.56 -9.53 4.36
CA GLY A 62 -3.72 -9.45 3.50
C GLY A 62 -4.90 -10.34 3.90
N LEU A 63 -4.90 -10.85 5.14
CA LEU A 63 -5.91 -11.76 5.67
C LEU A 63 -6.99 -11.09 6.55
N GLY A 64 -6.78 -9.83 6.94
CA GLY A 64 -7.69 -9.03 7.75
C GLY A 64 -7.86 -7.61 7.21
N GLY A 65 -8.94 -6.96 7.59
CA GLY A 65 -9.23 -5.57 7.19
C GLY A 65 -10.41 -4.96 7.92
N ALA A 66 -10.46 -3.64 7.96
CA ALA A 66 -11.57 -2.89 8.53
C ALA A 66 -11.70 -1.47 7.96
N PRO A 67 -12.93 -0.96 7.82
CA PRO A 67 -13.19 0.40 7.37
C PRO A 67 -13.37 1.44 8.50
N SER A 68 -13.22 2.72 8.14
CA SER A 68 -13.74 3.90 8.85
C SER A 68 -14.46 4.86 7.89
N GLY A 69 -15.41 5.65 8.41
CA GLY A 69 -16.07 6.74 7.67
C GLY A 69 -17.17 6.37 6.67
N CYS A 70 -17.55 5.09 6.51
CA CYS A 70 -18.67 4.70 5.65
C CYS A 70 -20.02 4.59 6.37
N SER A 71 -21.11 4.77 5.61
CA SER A 71 -22.46 5.13 6.11
C SER A 71 -23.34 3.96 6.57
N LEU A 72 -22.89 2.71 6.41
CA LEU A 72 -23.67 1.51 6.77
C LEU A 72 -23.19 0.78 8.03
N ILE A 73 -24.08 -0.07 8.54
CA ILE A 73 -23.96 -1.00 9.68
C ILE A 73 -22.69 -1.88 9.66
N LYS A 74 -22.11 -2.17 8.48
CA LYS A 74 -20.84 -2.93 8.36
C LYS A 74 -19.58 -2.06 8.56
N CYS A 75 -19.73 -0.75 8.48
CA CYS A 75 -18.69 0.23 8.79
C CYS A 75 -18.68 0.68 10.25
N LEU A 76 -19.42 -0.02 11.11
CA LEU A 76 -19.42 0.14 12.56
C LEU A 76 -18.67 -1.05 13.17
N PRO A 77 -17.49 -0.84 13.78
CA PRO A 77 -17.36 -1.39 15.14
C PRO A 77 -17.00 -0.32 16.18
N GLY A 78 -17.80 -0.22 17.25
CA GLY A 78 -17.50 0.62 18.40
C GLY A 78 -18.75 0.91 19.23
N PRO A 79 -18.71 0.76 20.57
CA PRO A 79 -19.88 0.95 21.46
C PRO A 79 -20.41 2.41 21.51
N SER A 80 -19.80 3.34 20.77
CA SER A 80 -20.06 4.77 20.87
C SER A 80 -20.81 5.39 19.67
N GLY A 81 -21.19 4.63 18.64
CA GLY A 81 -22.14 5.08 17.61
C GLY A 81 -21.70 6.28 16.73
N GLY A 82 -20.52 6.85 16.96
CA GLY A 82 -19.88 7.85 16.11
C GLY A 82 -18.74 7.21 15.36
N THR A 83 -18.84 7.13 14.03
CA THR A 83 -17.72 6.76 13.17
C THR A 83 -16.75 7.93 13.12
N GLY A 84 -15.64 7.83 13.87
CA GLY A 84 -14.51 8.70 13.64
C GLY A 84 -14.05 8.52 12.19
N VAL A 85 -14.12 9.59 11.41
CA VAL A 85 -13.61 9.64 10.04
C VAL A 85 -12.12 9.90 10.13
N SER A 86 -11.31 8.85 10.29
CA SER A 86 -9.85 8.98 10.37
C SER A 86 -9.11 7.70 10.00
N GLU A 87 -7.86 7.86 9.55
CA GLU A 87 -6.92 6.76 9.33
C GLU A 87 -6.71 5.95 10.62
N ALA A 88 -6.52 6.63 11.75
CA ALA A 88 -6.25 6.01 13.04
C ALA A 88 -7.40 5.09 13.49
N GLU A 89 -8.66 5.47 13.22
CA GLU A 89 -9.81 4.63 13.52
C GLU A 89 -9.86 3.38 12.64
N ALA A 90 -9.55 3.49 11.33
CA ALA A 90 -9.51 2.33 10.45
C ALA A 90 -8.40 1.35 10.88
N ILE A 91 -7.21 1.86 11.20
CA ILE A 91 -6.09 1.06 11.72
C ILE A 91 -6.50 0.36 13.01
N LYS A 92 -6.95 1.12 14.02
CA LYS A 92 -7.35 0.57 15.32
C LYS A 92 -8.36 -0.55 15.18
N ARG A 93 -9.40 -0.36 14.36
CA ARG A 93 -10.43 -1.37 14.13
C ARG A 93 -9.87 -2.62 13.46
N CYS A 94 -9.03 -2.44 12.46
CA CYS A 94 -8.39 -3.55 11.77
C CYS A 94 -7.55 -4.38 12.75
N GLU A 95 -6.77 -3.73 13.61
CA GLU A 95 -5.97 -4.39 14.64
C GLU A 95 -6.86 -5.13 15.66
N ASP A 96 -7.96 -4.52 16.09
CA ASP A 96 -8.90 -5.10 17.06
C ASP A 96 -9.57 -6.38 16.53
N VAL A 97 -9.91 -6.44 15.23
CA VAL A 97 -10.67 -7.54 14.62
C VAL A 97 -9.85 -8.58 13.87
N SER A 98 -8.54 -8.36 13.67
CA SER A 98 -7.70 -9.22 12.80
C SER A 98 -6.53 -9.92 13.50
N PRO A 99 -6.72 -10.66 14.63
CA PRO A 99 -5.64 -11.46 15.20
C PRO A 99 -5.20 -12.58 14.23
N PRO A 100 -3.89 -12.91 14.15
CA PRO A 100 -2.79 -12.47 15.02
C PRO A 100 -2.06 -11.20 14.56
N SER A 101 -2.38 -10.67 13.37
CA SER A 101 -1.66 -9.53 12.78
C SER A 101 -2.22 -8.21 13.29
N ARG A 102 -1.47 -7.53 14.17
CA ARG A 102 -1.90 -6.32 14.88
C ARG A 102 -1.25 -5.03 14.36
N ASN A 103 -0.60 -5.06 13.20
CA ASN A 103 0.06 -3.89 12.62
C ASN A 103 -0.60 -3.52 11.29
N CYS A 104 -1.82 -3.02 11.33
CA CYS A 104 -2.57 -2.72 10.11
C CYS A 104 -2.03 -1.47 9.39
N ILE A 105 -2.22 -1.44 8.07
CA ILE A 105 -1.84 -0.33 7.19
C ILE A 105 -3.06 0.17 6.41
N ILE A 106 -3.04 1.43 5.99
CA ILE A 106 -4.10 1.97 5.13
C ILE A 106 -3.93 1.41 3.72
N PHE A 107 -4.91 0.63 3.28
CA PHE A 107 -4.99 0.11 1.92
C PHE A 107 -5.63 1.11 0.96
N ALA A 108 -6.66 1.83 1.42
CA ALA A 108 -7.38 2.79 0.60
C ALA A 108 -7.85 4.03 1.36
N LYS A 109 -7.90 5.16 0.66
CA LYS A 109 -8.47 6.45 1.08
C LYS A 109 -9.63 6.79 0.14
N GLY A 110 -10.86 6.79 0.63
CA GLY A 110 -12.03 6.81 -0.24
C GLY A 110 -11.98 5.64 -1.22
N ALA A 111 -12.11 5.90 -2.52
CA ALA A 111 -12.00 4.87 -3.55
C ALA A 111 -10.56 4.63 -4.07
N GLU A 112 -9.59 5.41 -3.61
CA GLU A 112 -8.20 5.35 -4.06
C GLU A 112 -7.43 4.29 -3.27
N ILE A 113 -6.88 3.29 -3.96
CA ILE A 113 -5.95 2.32 -3.36
C ILE A 113 -4.58 2.97 -3.29
N VAL A 114 -3.96 2.97 -2.09
CA VAL A 114 -2.69 3.66 -1.81
C VAL A 114 -1.51 2.71 -1.55
N VAL A 115 -1.75 1.40 -1.67
CA VAL A 115 -0.74 0.34 -1.45
C VAL A 115 -0.75 -0.64 -2.64
N ASP A 116 0.43 -1.07 -3.09
CA ASP A 116 0.53 -2.11 -4.12
C ASP A 116 0.05 -3.47 -3.56
N TYR A 117 -0.69 -4.21 -4.37
CA TYR A 117 -1.27 -5.48 -3.96
C TYR A 117 -1.29 -6.52 -5.08
N GLU A 118 -1.33 -7.78 -4.66
CA GLU A 118 -1.66 -8.91 -5.51
C GLU A 118 -2.77 -9.72 -4.88
N MET A 119 -3.66 -10.25 -5.71
CA MET A 119 -4.66 -11.22 -5.25
C MET A 119 -4.00 -12.59 -5.11
N ARG A 120 -4.10 -13.23 -3.94
CA ARG A 120 -3.60 -14.59 -3.68
C ARG A 120 -4.71 -15.50 -3.20
N ALA A 121 -4.85 -16.66 -3.86
CA ALA A 121 -5.72 -17.72 -3.37
C ALA A 121 -5.02 -18.40 -2.17
N TYR A 122 -5.69 -18.40 -1.02
CA TYR A 122 -5.26 -19.07 0.21
C TYR A 122 -6.08 -20.32 0.45
#